data_AF-A0A2M7TZ54-F1
#
_entry.id   AF-A0A2M7TZ54-F1
#
_cell.length_a   1.000
_cell.length_b   1.000
_cell.length_c   1.000
_cell.angle_alpha   90.00
_cell.angle_beta   90.00
_cell.angle_gamma   90.00
#
_symmetry.space_group_name_H-M   'P 1'
#
loop_
_entity.id
_entity.type
_entity.pdbx_description
1 polymer ?
#
loop_
_entity_poly.entity_id
_entity_poly.type
_entity_poly.pdbx_seq_one_letter_code
_entity_poly.pdbx_strand_id
1 'polypeptide(L)'
;MQLPDTLIKDVEVEYLRHLTKMLKEGKIDRNRAKNSAQAFLKLLPFENDNDLLLKLATFGNEFPLFTNLHVYGLGLIEEQKTKEVLEKMRHLMKNDSIDQAINLVQK
;
A
#
# COMPACT_ATOMS: atom_id res chain seq x y z
N MET A 1 11.48 9.49 -5.45
CA MET A 1 11.95 8.38 -4.59
C MET A 1 11.30 7.13 -5.14
N GLN A 2 12.06 6.06 -5.44
CA GLN A 2 11.44 4.80 -5.83
C GLN A 2 10.68 4.23 -4.63
N LEU A 3 9.50 3.67 -4.89
CA LEU A 3 8.74 2.93 -3.89
C LEU A 3 9.60 1.78 -3.34
N PRO A 4 9.55 1.51 -2.03
CA PRO A 4 10.25 0.36 -1.48
C PRO A 4 9.68 -0.94 -2.04
N ASP A 5 10.55 -1.86 -2.43
CA ASP A 5 10.14 -3.18 -2.95
C ASP A 5 9.23 -3.94 -1.97
N THR A 6 9.39 -3.71 -0.66
CA THR A 6 8.54 -4.29 0.38
C THR A 6 7.09 -3.83 0.25
N LEU A 7 6.85 -2.55 -0.06
CA LEU A 7 5.50 -2.01 -0.16
C LEU A 7 4.76 -2.59 -1.38
N ILE A 8 5.45 -2.71 -2.51
CA ILE A 8 4.90 -3.33 -3.72
C ILE A 8 4.53 -4.78 -3.43
N LYS A 9 5.43 -5.53 -2.79
CA LYS A 9 5.21 -6.92 -2.43
C LYS A 9 4.03 -7.11 -1.47
N ASP A 10 3.86 -6.21 -0.49
CA ASP A 10 2.75 -6.30 0.46
C ASP A 10 1.41 -6.08 -0.25
N VAL A 11 1.33 -5.14 -1.20
CA VAL A 11 0.13 -4.92 -2.04
C VAL A 11 -0.16 -6.13 -2.92
N GLU A 12 0.86 -6.74 -3.54
CA GLU A 12 0.70 -7.97 -4.33
C GLU A 12 0.17 -9.14 -3.50
N VAL A 13 0.72 -9.34 -2.30
CA VAL A 13 0.30 -10.38 -1.37
C VAL A 13 -1.15 -10.17 -0.97
N GLU A 14 -1.56 -8.94 -0.66
CA GLU A 14 -2.93 -8.64 -0.26
C GLU A 14 -3.92 -8.83 -1.43
N TYR A 15 -3.54 -8.43 -2.65
CA TYR A 15 -4.33 -8.73 -3.85
C TYR A 15 -4.54 -10.25 -4.03
N LEU A 16 -3.47 -11.04 -3.97
CA LEU A 16 -3.54 -12.50 -4.14
C LEU A 16 -4.34 -13.18 -3.02
N ARG A 17 -4.22 -12.68 -1.79
CA ARG A 17 -5.01 -13.15 -0.64
C ARG A 17 -6.49 -12.91 -0.88
N HIS A 18 -6.87 -11.71 -1.32
CA HIS A 18 -8.24 -11.37 -1.67
C HIS A 18 -8.78 -12.22 -2.83
N LEU A 19 -8.02 -12.33 -3.92
CA LEU A 19 -8.40 -13.13 -5.08
C LEU A 19 -8.65 -14.60 -4.70
N THR A 20 -7.73 -15.18 -3.93
CA THR A 20 -7.82 -16.58 -3.48
C THR A 20 -9.04 -16.78 -2.58
N LYS A 21 -9.30 -15.85 -1.65
CA LYS A 21 -10.48 -15.90 -0.78
C LYS A 21 -11.77 -15.88 -1.59
N MET A 22 -11.89 -14.96 -2.55
CA MET A 22 -13.08 -14.84 -3.39
C MET A 22 -13.30 -16.06 -4.29
N LEU A 23 -12.24 -16.64 -4.83
CA LEU A 23 -12.31 -17.88 -5.61
C LEU A 23 -12.81 -19.05 -4.74
N LYS A 24 -12.30 -19.19 -3.51
CA LYS A 24 -12.74 -20.22 -2.56
C LYS A 24 -14.20 -20.04 -2.14
N GLU A 25 -14.64 -18.80 -1.97
CA GLU A 25 -16.02 -18.44 -1.60
C GLU A 25 -16.98 -18.44 -2.79
N GLY A 26 -16.51 -18.68 -4.02
CA GLY A 26 -17.34 -18.65 -5.24
C GLY A 26 -17.87 -17.25 -5.62
N LYS A 27 -17.29 -16.19 -5.05
CA LYS A 27 -17.68 -14.78 -5.31
C LYS A 27 -17.17 -14.25 -6.65
N ILE A 28 -16.18 -14.92 -7.22
CA ILE A 28 -15.61 -14.61 -8.52
C ILE A 28 -15.37 -15.92 -9.28
N ASP A 29 -15.70 -15.95 -10.57
CA ASP A 29 -15.39 -17.09 -11.43
C ASP A 29 -13.94 -17.02 -11.96
N ARG A 30 -13.48 -18.12 -12.57
CA ARG A 30 -12.10 -18.23 -13.09
C ARG A 30 -11.78 -17.22 -14.18
N ASN A 31 -12.74 -16.87 -15.04
CA ASN A 31 -12.51 -15.93 -16.13
C ASN A 31 -12.37 -14.51 -15.58
N ARG A 32 -13.25 -14.09 -14.68
CA ARG A 32 -13.16 -12.80 -13.98
C ARG A 32 -11.89 -12.69 -13.14
N ALA A 33 -11.50 -13.76 -12.45
CA ALA A 33 -10.25 -13.83 -11.70
C ALA A 33 -9.02 -13.67 -12.60
N LYS A 34 -9.00 -14.33 -13.77
CA LYS A 34 -7.94 -14.17 -14.75
C LYS A 34 -7.86 -12.74 -15.29
N ASN A 35 -9.00 -12.14 -15.59
CA ASN A 35 -9.07 -10.77 -16.09
C ASN A 35 -8.57 -9.77 -15.04
N SER A 36 -8.96 -9.92 -13.78
CA SER A 36 -8.48 -9.03 -12.71
C SER A 36 -6.98 -9.19 -12.48
N ALA A 37 -6.43 -10.41 -12.57
CA ALA A 37 -5.00 -10.65 -12.44
C ALA A 37 -4.19 -10.00 -13.57
N GLN A 38 -4.68 -10.11 -14.80
CA GLN A 38 -4.06 -9.45 -15.94
C GLN A 38 -4.12 -7.92 -15.83
N ALA A 39 -5.24 -7.37 -15.36
CA ALA A 39 -5.36 -5.93 -15.13
C ALA A 39 -4.45 -5.45 -13.99
N PHE A 40 -4.36 -6.21 -12.90
CA PHE A 40 -3.49 -5.89 -11.77
C PHE A 40 -2.01 -5.87 -12.19
N LEU A 41 -1.55 -6.85 -12.98
CA LEU A 41 -0.16 -6.89 -13.47
C LEU A 41 0.18 -5.69 -14.37
N LYS A 42 -0.80 -5.09 -15.04
CA LYS A 42 -0.60 -3.89 -15.87
C LYS A 42 -0.47 -2.60 -15.05
N LEU A 43 -0.76 -2.63 -13.76
CA LEU A 43 -0.53 -1.48 -12.87
C LEU A 43 0.97 -1.26 -12.63
N LEU A 44 1.77 -2.32 -12.73
CA LEU A 44 3.21 -2.30 -12.52
C LEU A 44 3.97 -1.70 -13.72
N PRO A 45 5.09 -0.99 -13.50
CA PRO A 45 5.64 -0.62 -12.19
C PRO A 45 4.87 0.54 -11.54
N PHE A 46 4.99 0.68 -10.22
CA PHE A 46 4.53 1.87 -9.49
C PHE A 46 5.68 2.86 -9.35
N GLU A 47 5.45 4.11 -9.74
CA GLU A 47 6.51 5.13 -9.76
C GLU A 47 6.76 5.75 -8.39
N ASN A 48 5.69 5.98 -7.63
CA ASN A 48 5.69 6.63 -6.32
C ASN A 48 4.36 6.36 -5.60
N ASP A 49 4.26 6.78 -4.33
CA ASP A 49 3.08 6.61 -3.48
C ASP A 49 1.77 7.09 -4.14
N ASN A 50 1.78 8.26 -4.79
CA ASN A 50 0.60 8.82 -5.43
C ASN A 50 0.17 8.01 -6.65
N ASP A 51 1.13 7.58 -7.48
CA ASP A 51 0.88 6.71 -8.63
C ASP A 51 0.28 5.38 -8.18
N LEU A 52 0.82 4.77 -7.12
CA LEU A 52 0.28 3.55 -6.53
C LEU A 52 -1.15 3.73 -6.06
N LEU A 53 -1.42 4.76 -5.25
CA LEU A 53 -2.76 5.01 -4.72
C LEU A 53 -3.78 5.27 -5.82
N LEU A 54 -3.39 6.05 -6.84
CA LEU A 54 -4.25 6.35 -7.99
C LEU A 54 -4.56 5.07 -8.79
N LYS A 55 -3.55 4.28 -9.13
CA LYS A 55 -3.72 3.02 -9.87
C LYS A 55 -4.58 2.02 -9.10
N LEU A 56 -4.39 1.89 -7.79
CA LEU A 56 -5.21 1.02 -6.95
C LEU A 56 -6.66 1.53 -6.83
N ALA A 57 -6.88 2.83 -6.78
CA ALA A 57 -8.23 3.41 -6.78
C ALA A 57 -8.94 3.12 -8.12
N THR A 58 -8.25 3.37 -9.25
CA THR A 58 -8.79 3.07 -10.59
C THR A 58 -9.07 1.57 -10.75
N PHE A 59 -8.17 0.71 -10.27
CA PHE A 59 -8.37 -0.73 -10.28
C PHE A 59 -9.59 -1.15 -9.45
N GLY A 60 -9.78 -0.56 -8.27
CA GLY A 60 -10.96 -0.80 -7.43
C GLY A 60 -12.27 -0.36 -8.10
N ASN A 61 -12.25 0.69 -8.93
CA ASN A 61 -13.41 1.12 -9.70
C ASN A 61 -13.77 0.12 -10.82
N GLU A 62 -12.77 -0.45 -11.50
CA GLU A 62 -12.98 -1.46 -12.55
C GLU A 62 -13.33 -2.84 -11.96
N PHE A 63 -12.75 -3.19 -10.81
CA PHE A 63 -12.98 -4.43 -10.09
C PHE A 63 -13.46 -4.14 -8.66
N PRO A 64 -14.77 -3.88 -8.45
CA PRO A 64 -15.34 -3.44 -7.16
C PRO A 64 -15.06 -4.36 -5.96
N LEU A 65 -14.73 -5.63 -6.22
CA LEU A 65 -14.35 -6.59 -5.19
C LEU A 65 -12.95 -6.31 -4.57
N PHE A 66 -12.17 -5.41 -5.17
CA PHE A 66 -10.81 -5.07 -4.76
C PHE A 66 -10.64 -3.61 -4.31
N THR A 67 -11.74 -2.87 -4.08
CA THR A 67 -11.73 -1.48 -3.60
C THR A 67 -10.89 -1.28 -2.34
N ASN A 68 -10.87 -2.27 -1.45
CA ASN A 68 -10.08 -2.22 -0.22
C ASN A 68 -8.56 -2.18 -0.44
N LEU A 69 -8.05 -2.52 -1.64
CA LEU A 69 -6.61 -2.45 -1.91
C LEU A 69 -6.08 -1.02 -1.84
N HIS A 70 -6.86 -0.04 -2.28
CA HIS A 70 -6.47 1.37 -2.15
C HIS A 70 -6.30 1.76 -0.67
N VAL A 71 -7.25 1.38 0.18
CA VAL A 71 -7.20 1.65 1.63
C VAL A 71 -6.01 0.94 2.28
N TYR A 72 -5.74 -0.31 1.87
CA TYR A 72 -4.58 -1.07 2.34
C TYR A 72 -3.26 -0.40 1.94
N GLY A 73 -3.11 0.00 0.68
CA GLY A 73 -1.94 0.75 0.20
C GLY A 73 -1.73 2.05 0.95
N LEU A 74 -2.80 2.80 1.23
CA LEU A 74 -2.74 4.01 2.04
C LEU A 74 -2.21 3.73 3.46
N GLY A 75 -2.72 2.67 4.10
CA GLY A 75 -2.25 2.25 5.43
C GLY A 75 -0.76 1.93 5.47
N LEU A 76 -0.24 1.20 4.47
CA LEU A 76 1.18 0.88 4.38
C LEU A 76 2.07 2.13 4.24
N ILE A 77 1.65 3.07 3.38
CA ILE A 77 2.36 4.34 3.17
C ILE A 77 2.42 5.14 4.48
N GLU A 78 1.29 5.25 5.19
CA GLU A 78 1.23 5.99 6.46
C GLU A 78 2.05 5.30 7.57
N GLU A 79 2.04 3.97 7.62
CA GLU A 79 2.89 3.21 8.55
C GLU A 79 4.38 3.45 8.28
N GLN A 80 4.79 3.47 7.00
CA GLN A 80 6.15 3.74 6.61
C GLN A 80 6.58 5.16 7.01
N LYS A 81 5.77 6.18 6.69
CA LYS A 81 6.03 7.56 7.11
C LYS A 81 6.13 7.68 8.63
N THR A 82 5.24 7.00 9.35
CA THR A 82 5.26 6.98 10.82
C THR A 82 6.57 6.39 11.34
N LYS A 83 7.03 5.26 10.79
CA LYS A 83 8.31 4.66 11.16
C LYS A 83 9.49 5.60 10.88
N GLU A 84 9.49 6.29 9.75
CA GLU A 84 10.53 7.26 9.41
C GLU A 84 10.57 8.44 10.40
N VAL A 85 9.40 8.96 10.80
CA VAL A 85 9.30 10.01 11.83
C VAL A 85 9.82 9.50 13.17
N LEU A 86 9.42 8.29 13.59
CA LEU A 86 9.87 7.69 14.85
C LEU A 86 11.40 7.48 14.87
N GLU A 87 12.00 7.05 13.77
CA GLU A 87 13.46 6.91 13.68
C GLU A 87 14.18 8.27 13.77
N LYS A 88 13.64 9.31 13.14
CA LYS A 88 14.18 10.69 13.29
C LYS A 88 14.08 11.18 14.73
N MET A 89 12.94 10.94 15.39
CA MET A 89 12.77 11.28 16.80
C MET A 89 13.77 10.53 17.69
N ARG A 90 13.94 9.22 17.47
CA ARG A 90 14.93 8.40 18.21
C ARG A 90 16.34 8.94 18.04
N HIS A 91 16.71 9.37 16.83
CA HIS A 91 18.01 9.98 16.58
C HIS A 91 18.18 11.31 17.34
N LEU A 92 17.18 12.18 17.32
CA LEU A 92 17.23 13.46 18.04
C LEU A 92 17.26 13.29 19.55
N MET A 93 16.51 12.34 20.10
CA MET A 93 16.55 12.00 21.53
C MET A 93 17.93 11.48 21.96
N LYS A 94 18.61 10.69 21.11
CA LYS A 94 19.99 10.23 21.38
C LYS A 94 21.02 11.36 21.37
N ASN A 95 20.72 12.47 20.71
CA ASN A 95 21.59 13.64 20.61
C ASN A 95 21.15 14.77 21.58
N ASP A 96 20.43 14.44 22.66
CA ASP A 96 19.85 15.38 23.65
C ASP A 96 19.01 16.53 23.06
N SER A 97 18.53 16.37 21.82
CA SER A 97 17.74 17.37 21.08
C SER A 97 16.24 17.11 21.24
N ILE A 98 15.78 17.01 22.49
CA ILE A 98 14.41 16.56 22.84
C ILE A 98 13.33 17.52 22.29
N ASP A 99 13.54 18.84 22.39
CA ASP A 99 12.58 19.83 21.88
C ASP A 99 12.37 19.70 20.36
N GLN A 100 13.43 19.37 19.62
CA GLN A 100 13.34 19.13 18.17
C GLN A 100 12.60 17.83 17.84
N ALA A 101 12.75 16.80 18.68
CA ALA A 101 12.02 15.54 18.53
C ALA A 101 10.52 15.73 18.76
N ILE A 102 10.12 16.54 19.75
CA ILE A 102 8.71 16.83 20.04
C ILE A 102 8.07 17.62 18.89
N ASN A 103 8.78 18.61 18.33
CA ASN A 103 8.29 19.42 17.22
C ASN A 103 8.08 18.65 15.90
N LEU A 104 8.66 17.45 15.76
CA LEU A 104 8.52 16.61 14.56
C LEU A 104 7.13 15.98 14.41
N VAL A 105 6.37 15.85 15.50
CA VAL A 105 5.05 15.17 15.52
C VAL A 105 3.88 16.15 15.59
N GLN A 106 4.16 17.45 15.78
CA GLN A 106 3.14 18.50 15.97
C GLN A 106 2.77 19.23 14.67
N LYS A 107 3.27 18.79 13.51
CA LYS A 107 2.91 19.32 12.18
C LYS A 107 1.92 18.41 11.49
#